data_AF-A0A8B6H384-F1
#
_entry.id   AF-A0A8B6H384-F1
#
_cell.length_a   1.000
_cell.length_b   1.000
_cell.length_c   1.000
_cell.angle_alpha   90.00
_cell.angle_beta   90.00
_cell.angle_gamma   90.00
#
_symmetry.space_group_name_H-M   'P 1'
#
loop_
_entity.id
_entity.type
_entity.pdbx_description
1 polymer ?
#
loop_
_entity_poly.entity_id
_entity_poly.type
_entity_poly.pdbx_seq_one_letter_code
_entity_poly.pdbx_strand_id
1 'polypeptide(L)'
;MSSKLRSIRAGHRSVISRLLKKFEDIRDDGDEPVNTEELTKIVNNLLKKQETLQKLNEDILENLDEGEVEAEIVDSDEYAYTLDGKITQIQKLILVNTSTLSTNAKDFRQL
;
A
#
# COMPACT_ATOMS: atom_id res chain seq x y z
N MET A 1 16.14 -3.27 22.41
CA MET A 1 15.64 -4.09 21.28
C MET A 1 14.74 -3.27 20.36
N SER A 2 13.84 -2.47 20.93
CA SER A 2 12.93 -1.53 20.25
C SER A 2 13.60 -0.64 19.19
N SER A 3 14.77 -0.02 19.44
CA SER A 3 15.40 0.88 18.45
C SER A 3 15.80 0.18 17.14
N LYS A 4 16.25 -1.08 17.21
CA LYS A 4 16.58 -1.89 16.03
C LYS A 4 15.32 -2.21 15.23
N LEU A 5 14.24 -2.60 15.91
CA LEU A 5 12.96 -2.89 15.28
C LEU A 5 12.34 -1.64 14.64
N ARG A 6 12.39 -0.49 15.31
CA ARG A 6 11.98 0.81 14.76
C ARG A 6 12.77 1.16 13.48
N SER A 7 14.07 0.87 13.45
CA SER A 7 14.91 1.07 12.25
C SER A 7 14.50 0.15 11.09
N ILE A 8 14.23 -1.13 11.36
CA ILE A 8 13.72 -2.07 10.36
C ILE A 8 12.36 -1.59 9.84
N ARG A 9 11.46 -1.18 10.74
CA ARG A 9 10.15 -0.62 10.40
C ARG A 9 10.28 0.60 9.49
N ALA A 10 11.18 1.53 9.79
CA ALA A 10 11.46 2.68 8.95
C ALA A 10 11.93 2.28 7.53
N GLY A 11 12.77 1.23 7.43
CA GLY A 11 13.16 0.65 6.14
C GLY A 11 11.98 0.12 5.33
N HIS A 12 11.04 -0.57 5.97
CA HIS A 12 9.81 -1.04 5.34
C HIS A 12 8.91 0.12 4.91
N ARG A 13 8.74 1.15 5.76
CA ARG A 13 8.00 2.37 5.41
C ARG A 13 8.61 3.07 4.19
N SER A 14 9.94 3.13 4.09
CA SER A 14 10.63 3.71 2.91
C SER A 14 10.33 2.95 1.61
N VAL A 15 10.31 1.61 1.66
CA VAL A 15 9.94 0.78 0.50
C VAL A 15 8.48 1.03 0.09
N ILE A 16 7.57 1.12 1.05
CA ILE A 16 6.17 1.46 0.80
C ILE A 16 6.06 2.84 0.13
N SER A 17 6.75 3.87 0.62
CA SER A 17 6.73 5.20 0.00
C SER A 17 7.17 5.16 -1.46
N ARG A 18 8.17 4.35 -1.82
CA ARG A 18 8.59 4.18 -3.22
C ARG A 18 7.53 3.49 -4.07
N LEU A 19 6.85 2.47 -3.54
CA LEU A 19 5.75 1.79 -4.22
C LEU A 19 4.55 2.72 -4.44
N LEU A 20 4.22 3.55 -3.44
CA LEU A 20 3.15 4.54 -3.55
C LEU A 20 3.49 5.64 -4.56
N LYS A 21 4.74 6.11 -4.58
CA LYS A 21 5.20 7.04 -5.62
C LYS A 21 5.04 6.44 -7.02
N LYS A 22 5.44 5.18 -7.19
CA LYS A 22 5.26 4.47 -8.47
C LYS A 22 3.79 4.36 -8.89
N PHE A 23 2.89 4.17 -7.93
CA PHE A 23 1.46 4.24 -8.20
C PHE A 23 1.03 5.64 -8.67
N GLU A 24 1.50 6.69 -8.01
CA GLU A 24 1.22 8.08 -8.41
C GLU A 24 1.73 8.36 -9.82
N ASP A 25 2.96 7.93 -10.14
CA ASP A 25 3.55 8.04 -11.48
C ASP A 25 2.66 7.35 -12.54
N ILE A 26 2.16 6.13 -12.28
CA ILE A 26 1.26 5.39 -13.20
C ILE A 26 -0.11 6.07 -13.33
N ARG A 27 -0.63 6.64 -12.24
CA ARG A 27 -1.95 7.28 -12.22
C ARG A 27 -1.92 8.62 -12.97
N ASP A 28 -0.84 9.36 -12.82
CA ASP A 28 -0.69 10.72 -13.34
C ASP A 28 -0.12 10.73 -14.77
N ASP A 29 0.24 9.55 -15.31
CA ASP A 29 0.53 9.34 -16.73
C ASP A 29 -0.76 9.43 -17.56
N GLY A 30 -1.07 10.64 -18.02
CA GLY A 30 -2.32 10.97 -18.72
C GLY A 30 -2.35 10.56 -20.19
N ASP A 31 -1.22 10.13 -20.76
CA ASP A 31 -1.09 9.80 -22.17
C ASP A 31 -1.13 8.29 -22.44
N GLU A 32 -0.86 7.46 -21.41
CA GLU A 32 -0.85 6.00 -21.52
C GLU A 32 -2.05 5.31 -20.83
N PRO A 33 -2.53 4.19 -21.37
CA PRO A 33 -3.54 3.38 -20.67
C PRO A 33 -2.98 2.85 -19.36
N VAL A 34 -3.77 2.96 -18.28
CA VAL A 34 -3.38 2.54 -16.94
C VAL A 34 -2.90 1.09 -16.91
N ASN A 35 -1.64 0.89 -16.49
CA ASN A 35 -1.04 -0.44 -16.37
C ASN A 35 -1.55 -1.21 -15.15
N THR A 36 -2.73 -1.83 -15.29
CA THR A 36 -3.40 -2.56 -14.21
C THR A 36 -2.63 -3.78 -13.69
N GLU A 37 -1.78 -4.42 -14.52
CA GLU A 37 -0.93 -5.53 -14.08
C GLU A 37 0.14 -5.04 -13.09
N GLU A 38 0.77 -3.91 -13.41
CA GLU A 38 1.76 -3.29 -12.55
C GLU A 38 1.15 -2.79 -11.24
N LEU A 39 -0.04 -2.16 -11.29
CA LEU A 39 -0.79 -1.78 -10.10
C LEU A 39 -1.13 -3.01 -9.23
N THR A 40 -1.49 -4.15 -9.83
CA THR A 40 -1.74 -5.40 -9.10
C THR A 40 -0.48 -5.89 -8.38
N LYS A 41 0.68 -5.82 -9.05
CA LYS A 41 1.98 -6.14 -8.41
C LYS A 41 2.29 -5.18 -7.26
N ILE A 42 1.99 -3.89 -7.40
CA ILE A 42 2.15 -2.91 -6.32
C ILE A 42 1.28 -3.28 -5.12
N VAL A 43 -0.02 -3.52 -5.31
CA VAL A 43 -0.95 -3.92 -4.23
C VAL A 43 -0.45 -5.16 -3.50
N ASN A 44 -0.08 -6.22 -4.22
CA ASN A 44 0.43 -7.45 -3.62
C ASN A 44 1.69 -7.22 -2.78
N ASN A 45 2.56 -6.30 -3.18
CA ASN A 45 3.74 -5.93 -2.40
C ASN A 45 3.38 -5.09 -1.16
N LEU A 46 2.42 -4.18 -1.29
CA LEU A 46 1.95 -3.36 -0.16
C LEU A 46 1.28 -4.23 0.91
N LEU A 47 0.43 -5.19 0.54
CA LEU A 47 -0.21 -6.12 1.48
C LEU A 47 0.83 -6.95 2.27
N LYS A 48 1.81 -7.54 1.58
CA LYS A 48 2.92 -8.27 2.24
C LYS A 48 3.71 -7.39 3.21
N LYS A 49 3.91 -6.11 2.85
CA LYS A 49 4.61 -5.14 3.69
C LYS A 49 3.76 -4.73 4.89
N GLN A 50 2.45 -4.58 4.73
CA GLN A 50 1.50 -4.31 5.82
C GLN A 50 1.53 -5.41 6.86
N GLU A 51 1.47 -6.68 6.45
CA GLU A 51 1.61 -7.83 7.37
C GLU A 51 2.96 -7.80 8.13
N THR A 52 4.04 -7.42 7.44
CA THR A 52 5.35 -7.31 8.09
C THR A 52 5.40 -6.15 9.09
N LEU A 53 4.81 -5.01 8.75
CA LEU A 53 4.74 -3.85 9.65
C LEU A 53 3.90 -4.15 10.88
N GLN A 54 2.79 -4.88 10.73
CA GLN A 54 1.96 -5.29 11.86
C GLN A 54 2.76 -6.11 12.87
N LYS A 55 3.49 -7.13 12.40
CA LYS A 55 4.38 -7.94 13.27
C LYS A 55 5.46 -7.11 13.93
N LEU A 56 6.09 -6.19 13.19
CA LEU A 56 7.10 -5.29 13.75
C LEU A 56 6.50 -4.36 14.81
N ASN A 57 5.27 -3.89 14.64
CA ASN A 57 4.59 -3.05 15.62
C ASN A 57 4.30 -3.84 16.90
N GLU A 58 3.78 -5.07 16.77
CA GLU A 58 3.57 -5.99 17.90
C GLU A 58 4.90 -6.23 18.66
N ASP A 59 5.97 -6.60 17.95
CA ASP A 59 7.29 -6.83 18.54
C ASP A 59 7.85 -5.54 19.21
N ILE A 60 7.60 -4.36 18.64
CA ILE A 60 8.04 -3.09 19.24
C ILE A 60 7.29 -2.85 20.55
N LEU A 61 5.96 -2.98 20.56
CA LEU A 61 5.13 -2.74 21.74
C LEU A 61 5.50 -3.67 22.90
N GLU A 62 5.83 -4.94 22.63
CA GLU A 62 6.30 -5.89 23.65
C GLU A 62 7.66 -5.49 24.28
N ASN A 63 8.42 -4.62 23.62
CA ASN A 63 9.78 -4.23 24.02
C ASN A 63 9.87 -2.75 24.44
N LEU A 64 8.75 -2.07 24.69
CA LEU A 64 8.70 -0.67 25.10
C LEU A 64 8.43 -0.49 26.59
N ASP A 65 8.98 0.60 27.12
CA ASP A 65 8.63 1.10 28.46
C ASP A 65 7.25 1.79 28.41
N GLU A 66 6.48 1.72 29.50
CA GLU A 66 5.09 2.20 29.58
C GLU A 66 4.88 3.64 29.07
N GLY A 67 5.88 4.52 29.23
CA GLY A 67 5.79 5.92 28.80
C GLY A 67 5.81 6.15 27.29
N GLU A 68 6.21 5.16 26.48
CA GLU A 68 6.29 5.26 25.02
C GLU A 68 5.18 4.50 24.29
N VAL A 69 4.43 3.63 25.00
CA VAL A 69 3.46 2.71 24.40
C VAL A 69 2.35 3.45 23.65
N GLU A 70 1.73 4.45 24.27
CA GLU A 70 0.60 5.17 23.67
C GLU A 70 1.00 5.88 22.35
N ALA A 71 2.15 6.57 22.37
CA ALA A 71 2.67 7.25 21.19
C ALA A 71 3.00 6.26 20.06
N GLU A 72 3.48 5.07 20.42
CA GLU A 72 3.79 4.01 19.47
C GLU A 72 2.54 3.39 18.84
N ILE A 73 1.47 3.20 19.63
CA ILE A 73 0.17 2.73 19.14
C ILE A 73 -0.38 3.74 18.14
N VAL A 74 -0.41 5.03 18.49
CA VAL A 74 -0.92 6.09 17.61
C VAL A 74 -0.14 6.16 16.29
N ASP A 75 1.20 6.19 16.31
CA ASP A 75 2.02 6.17 15.08
C ASP A 75 1.76 4.92 14.21
N SER A 76 1.57 3.78 14.86
CA SER A 76 1.32 2.51 14.17
C SER A 76 -0.06 2.50 13.48
N ASP A 77 -1.09 2.94 14.19
CA ASP A 77 -2.47 2.95 13.72
C ASP A 77 -2.71 4.00 12.62
N GLU A 78 -2.18 5.22 12.80
CA GLU A 78 -2.27 6.27 11.77
C GLU A 78 -1.62 5.83 10.46
N TYR A 79 -0.44 5.19 10.56
CA TYR A 79 0.25 4.67 9.39
C TYR A 79 -0.53 3.53 8.74
N ALA A 80 -1.08 2.60 9.53
CA ALA A 80 -1.87 1.48 9.02
C ALA A 80 -3.12 1.97 8.30
N TYR A 81 -3.85 2.91 8.89
CA TYR A 81 -5.03 3.54 8.30
C TYR A 81 -4.71 4.23 6.97
N THR A 82 -3.62 4.99 6.94
CA THR A 82 -3.17 5.69 5.71
C THR A 82 -2.80 4.71 4.60
N LEU A 83 -2.09 3.63 4.94
CA LEU A 83 -1.70 2.60 3.99
C LEU A 83 -2.92 1.87 3.42
N ASP A 84 -3.88 1.49 4.26
CA ASP A 84 -5.11 0.83 3.84
C ASP A 84 -5.94 1.69 2.87
N GLY A 85 -6.05 2.99 3.18
CA GLY A 85 -6.69 3.96 2.29
C GLY A 85 -6.02 4.02 0.91
N LYS A 86 -4.68 4.01 0.86
CA LYS A 86 -3.92 3.99 -0.40
C LYS A 86 -4.08 2.67 -1.16
N ILE A 87 -4.04 1.53 -0.49
CA ILE A 87 -4.30 0.22 -1.11
C ILE A 87 -5.69 0.19 -1.74
N THR A 88 -6.71 0.67 -1.01
CA THR A 88 -8.08 0.77 -1.49
C THR A 88 -8.19 1.66 -2.73
N GLN A 89 -7.49 2.79 -2.76
CA GLN A 89 -7.45 3.67 -3.95
C GLN A 89 -6.87 2.95 -5.17
N ILE A 90 -5.76 2.22 -5.01
CA ILE A 90 -5.14 1.47 -6.10
C ILE A 90 -6.09 0.37 -6.61
N GLN A 91 -6.71 -0.38 -5.70
CA GLN A 91 -7.68 -1.43 -6.05
C GLN A 91 -8.89 -0.88 -6.81
N LYS A 92 -9.42 0.28 -6.40
CA LYS A 92 -10.50 0.97 -7.13
C LYS A 92 -10.07 1.35 -8.54
N LEU A 93 -8.85 1.87 -8.71
CA LEU A 93 -8.33 2.23 -10.03
C LEU A 93 -8.21 1.01 -10.95
N ILE A 94 -7.72 -0.13 -10.42
CA ILE A 94 -7.67 -1.40 -11.16
C ILE A 94 -9.07 -1.83 -11.59
N LEU A 95 -10.04 -1.81 -10.67
CA LEU A 95 -11.41 -2.23 -10.95
C LEU A 95 -12.08 -1.40 -12.06
N VAL A 96 -11.92 -0.07 -12.00
CA VAL A 96 -12.48 0.83 -13.02
C VAL A 96 -11.89 0.51 -14.39
N ASN A 97 -10.56 0.41 -14.50
CA ASN A 97 -9.89 0.21 -15.79
C ASN A 97 -10.12 -1.20 -16.37
N THR A 98 -10.24 -2.23 -15.53
CA THR A 98 -10.56 -3.60 -15.99
C THR A 98 -12.03 -3.73 -16.42
N SER A 99 -12.95 -3.04 -15.74
CA SER A 99 -14.37 -3.06 -16.10
C SER A 99 -14.64 -2.33 -17.43
N THR A 100 -14.00 -1.17 -17.65
CA THR A 100 -14.16 -0.40 -18.90
C THR A 100 -13.66 -1.19 -20.12
N LEU A 101 -12.55 -1.93 -19.99
CA LEU A 101 -12.04 -2.81 -21.05
C LEU A 101 -13.04 -3.93 -21.41
N SER A 102 -13.73 -4.48 -20.41
CA SER A 102 -14.73 -5.54 -20.60
C SER A 102 -15.96 -5.06 -21.37
N THR A 103 -16.42 -3.83 -21.14
CA THR A 103 -17.54 -3.23 -21.87
C THR A 103 -17.18 -3.00 -23.34
N ASN A 104 -16.04 -2.34 -23.61
CA ASN A 104 -15.62 -2.05 -24.99
C ASN A 104 -15.36 -3.32 -25.81
N ALA A 105 -14.86 -4.40 -25.19
CA ALA A 105 -14.65 -5.68 -25.87
C ALA A 105 -15.96 -6.39 -26.27
N LYS A 106 -17.07 -6.15 -25.55
CA LYS A 106 -18.38 -6.70 -25.92
C LYS A 106 -18.97 -5.99 -27.14
N ASP A 107 -18.80 -4.67 -27.22
CA ASP A 107 -19.29 -3.87 -28.35
C ASP A 107 -18.54 -4.21 -29.65
N PHE A 108 -17.24 -4.52 -29.55
CA PHE A 108 -16.43 -4.92 -30.71
C PHE A 108 -16.81 -6.28 -31.31
N ARG A 109 -17.49 -7.15 -30.56
CA ARG A 109 -17.92 -8.48 -31.03
C ARG A 109 -19.31 -8.47 -31.71
N GLN A 110 -19.98 -7.31 -31.73
CA GLN A 110 -21.31 -7.15 -32.33
C GLN A 110 -21.29 -6.45 -33.69
N LEU A 111 -20.10 -6.13 -34.23
CA LEU A 111 -19.86 -5.62 -35.59
C LEU A 111 -19.34 -6.74 -36.49
#